data_AF-A0A1W1VUH9-F1
#
_entry.id   AF-A0A1W1VUH9-F1
#
_cell.length_a   1.000
_cell.length_b   1.000
_cell.length_c   1.000
_cell.angle_alpha   90.00
_cell.angle_beta   90.00
_cell.angle_gamma   90.00
#
_symmetry.space_group_name_H-M   'P 1'
#
loop_
_entity.id
_entity.type
_entity.pdbx_description
1 polymer ?
#
loop_
_entity_poly.entity_id
_entity_poly.type
_entity_poly.pdbx_seq_one_letter_code
_entity_poly.pdbx_strand_id
1 'polypeptide(L)'
;MNPKGQRSRRLYSDILPCFFRKQHRESFEVFLDLLLDGSGRPLPERATVKSPSALSRFLSHAGWNTRQLCQVTRQHARETLQDLWRQQPHQRPRLELLVGLTHLEKTGKFSELADGVHTYHGVHLVVLSLRCGELRLPWAFQVWRGKGTPSPAQLALKLLRTVPATLLKGKRRPRLHADGGFERAEFIRSVLNRGLDIVVGVRCTWKLEDGRQVRHLMVRGSLLRPTGLDQVMCISWVWLHRNKAPEQRFVRSNLDLGGKYLARVKKRRPADRSLFQDGEGTLRP
;
A
#
# COMPACT_ATOMS: atom_id res chain seq x y z
N MET A 1 19.93 12.15 19.22
CA MET A 1 18.75 11.27 19.32
C MET A 1 18.43 10.65 17.96
N ASN A 2 18.09 9.36 17.90
CA ASN A 2 17.73 8.68 16.66
C ASN A 2 16.42 9.25 16.09
N PRO A 3 16.40 9.83 14.87
CA PRO A 3 15.19 10.43 14.27
C PRO A 3 14.02 9.46 14.15
N LYS A 4 14.29 8.15 14.01
CA LYS A 4 13.23 7.12 13.98
C LYS A 4 12.52 7.00 15.33
N GLY A 5 13.28 7.05 16.43
CA GLY A 5 12.74 6.97 17.79
C GLY A 5 11.89 8.17 18.18
N GLN A 6 12.20 9.36 17.64
CA GLN A 6 11.38 10.55 17.88
C GLN A 6 10.04 10.48 17.14
N ARG A 7 10.03 9.96 15.90
CA ARG A 7 8.82 9.79 15.10
C ARG A 7 7.87 8.75 15.70
N SER A 8 8.38 7.59 16.09
CA SER A 8 7.56 6.54 16.70
C SER A 8 6.93 6.98 18.02
N ARG A 9 7.69 7.71 18.87
CA ARG A 9 7.17 8.30 20.11
C ARG A 9 6.06 9.31 19.87
N ARG A 10 6.22 10.18 18.86
CA ARG A 10 5.17 11.13 18.48
C ARG A 10 3.92 10.41 17.99
N LEU A 11 4.04 9.42 17.10
CA LEU A 11 2.90 8.63 16.64
C LEU A 11 2.17 7.94 17.79
N TYR A 12 2.92 7.34 18.71
CA TYR A 12 2.37 6.72 19.91
C TYR A 12 1.56 7.73 20.72
N SER A 13 2.16 8.88 21.04
CA SER A 13 1.50 9.97 21.79
C SER A 13 0.25 10.50 21.07
N ASP A 14 0.26 10.59 19.74
CA ASP A 14 -0.87 11.07 18.94
C ASP A 14 -2.03 10.06 18.92
N ILE A 15 -1.73 8.76 19.02
CA ILE A 15 -2.72 7.68 18.99
C ILE A 15 -3.45 7.53 20.32
N LEU A 16 -2.77 7.66 21.47
CA LEU A 16 -3.39 7.43 22.79
C LEU A 16 -4.67 8.25 23.06
N PRO A 17 -4.83 9.50 22.57
CA PRO A 17 -6.09 10.25 22.64
C PRO A 17 -7.28 9.63 21.90
N CYS A 18 -7.06 8.67 20.99
CA CYS A 18 -8.16 7.92 20.35
C CYS A 18 -8.95 7.07 21.34
N PHE A 19 -8.39 6.83 22.54
CA PHE A 19 -8.95 5.99 23.58
C PHE A 19 -9.34 6.83 24.80
N PHE A 20 -10.60 7.26 24.85
CA PHE A 20 -11.13 8.07 25.96
C PHE A 20 -11.15 7.32 27.30
N ARG A 21 -11.49 6.02 27.28
CA ARG A 21 -11.54 5.20 28.48
C ARG A 21 -10.13 4.73 28.84
N LYS A 22 -9.72 4.96 30.09
CA LYS A 22 -8.43 4.49 30.63
C LYS A 22 -8.19 3.01 30.35
N GLN A 23 -9.21 2.17 30.56
CA GLN A 23 -9.13 0.73 30.29
C GLN A 23 -8.82 0.40 28.83
N HIS A 24 -9.41 1.12 27.87
CA HIS A 24 -9.15 0.90 26.44
C HIS A 24 -7.73 1.36 26.07
N ARG A 25 -7.28 2.47 26.65
CA ARG A 25 -5.91 2.96 26.46
C ARG A 25 -4.92 1.90 26.94
N GLU A 26 -5.03 1.45 28.18
CA GLU A 26 -4.14 0.42 28.75
C GLU A 26 -4.17 -0.88 27.92
N SER A 27 -5.35 -1.32 27.46
CA SER A 27 -5.45 -2.51 26.59
C SER A 27 -4.78 -2.29 25.23
N PHE A 28 -4.87 -1.09 24.65
CA PHE A 28 -4.18 -0.76 23.41
C PHE A 28 -2.66 -0.74 23.58
N GLU A 29 -2.16 -0.16 24.68
CA GLU A 29 -0.73 -0.11 24.99
C GLU A 29 -0.15 -1.52 25.11
N VAL A 30 -0.80 -2.39 25.89
CA VAL A 30 -0.38 -3.80 26.03
C VAL A 30 -0.42 -4.53 24.68
N PHE A 31 -1.46 -4.31 23.87
CA PHE A 31 -1.54 -4.92 22.55
C PHE A 31 -0.42 -4.42 21.61
N LEU A 32 -0.07 -3.13 21.70
CA LEU A 32 1.02 -2.58 20.92
C LEU A 32 2.37 -3.14 21.37
N ASP A 33 2.61 -3.29 22.67
CA ASP A 33 3.82 -3.92 23.20
C ASP A 33 3.95 -5.36 22.69
N LEU A 34 2.86 -6.13 22.67
CA LEU A 34 2.84 -7.48 22.08
C LEU A 34 3.20 -7.49 20.60
N LEU A 35 2.78 -6.48 19.83
CA LEU A 35 3.16 -6.34 18.42
C LEU A 35 4.64 -5.95 18.26
N LEU A 36 5.14 -5.07 19.13
CA LEU A 36 6.49 -4.52 19.06
C LEU A 36 7.56 -5.47 19.64
N ASP A 37 7.17 -6.43 20.46
CA ASP A 37 8.02 -7.55 20.93
C ASP A 37 8.57 -8.38 19.74
N GLY A 38 7.94 -8.31 18.57
CA GLY A 38 8.49 -8.86 17.32
C GLY A 38 8.58 -10.39 17.29
N SER A 39 8.00 -11.05 18.27
CA SER A 39 8.03 -12.49 18.52
C SER A 39 7.11 -13.33 17.63
N GLY A 40 6.43 -12.69 16.67
CA GLY A 40 5.64 -13.44 15.69
C GLY A 40 4.24 -13.85 16.16
N ARG A 41 3.86 -13.53 17.40
CA ARG A 41 2.62 -14.01 18.04
C ARG A 41 2.10 -13.00 19.07
N PRO A 42 1.48 -11.88 18.66
CA PRO A 42 0.87 -10.89 19.56
C PRO A 42 -0.47 -11.41 20.13
N LEU A 43 -0.44 -12.61 20.70
CA LEU A 43 -1.60 -13.31 21.23
C LEU A 43 -1.97 -12.75 22.61
N PRO A 44 -3.26 -12.54 22.92
CA PRO A 44 -3.71 -12.10 24.24
C PRO A 44 -3.14 -12.92 25.41
N GLU A 45 -2.90 -14.21 25.20
CA GLU A 45 -2.34 -15.17 26.16
C GLU A 45 -0.93 -14.80 26.63
N ARG A 46 -0.21 -13.98 25.88
CA ARG A 46 1.15 -13.55 26.21
C ARG A 46 1.21 -12.23 26.97
N ALA A 47 0.06 -11.59 27.21
CA ALA A 47 0.00 -10.39 28.01
C ALA A 47 0.30 -10.71 29.48
N THR A 48 1.25 -9.98 30.08
CA THR A 48 1.66 -10.17 31.47
C THR A 48 0.89 -9.29 32.46
N VAL A 49 0.35 -8.16 31.99
CA VAL A 49 -0.28 -7.12 32.83
C VAL A 49 -1.80 -6.97 32.62
N LYS A 50 -2.37 -7.69 31.64
CA LYS A 50 -3.81 -7.73 31.35
C LYS A 50 -4.23 -9.16 31.06
N SER A 51 -5.46 -9.52 31.45
CA SER A 51 -5.96 -10.86 31.14
C SER A 51 -6.23 -11.02 29.62
N PRO A 52 -6.08 -12.24 29.08
CA PRO A 52 -6.35 -12.51 27.66
C PRO A 52 -7.78 -12.13 27.25
N SER A 53 -8.75 -12.40 28.13
CA SER A 53 -10.15 -12.03 27.91
C SER A 53 -10.37 -10.52 27.85
N ALA A 54 -9.61 -9.72 28.61
CA ALA A 54 -9.73 -8.26 28.55
C ALA A 54 -9.27 -7.72 27.18
N LEU A 55 -8.16 -8.22 26.66
CA LEU A 55 -7.67 -7.86 25.32
C LEU A 55 -8.62 -8.35 24.21
N SER A 56 -9.15 -9.56 24.34
CA SER A 56 -10.16 -10.09 23.40
C SER A 56 -11.42 -9.22 23.34
N ARG A 57 -11.96 -8.81 24.50
CA ARG A 57 -13.10 -7.87 24.57
C ARG A 57 -12.74 -6.50 24.00
N PHE A 58 -11.53 -6.00 24.25
CA PHE A 58 -11.06 -4.74 23.69
C PHE A 58 -11.05 -4.76 22.15
N LEU A 59 -10.53 -5.83 21.54
CA LEU A 59 -10.47 -5.94 20.08
C LEU A 59 -11.84 -6.20 19.44
N SER A 60 -12.73 -6.91 20.12
CA SER A 60 -13.97 -7.44 19.53
C SER A 60 -15.23 -6.66 19.89
N HIS A 61 -15.29 -6.03 21.07
CA HIS A 61 -16.53 -5.50 21.65
C HIS A 61 -16.44 -4.06 22.17
N ALA A 62 -15.23 -3.52 22.39
CA ALA A 62 -15.08 -2.22 23.02
C ALA A 62 -15.54 -1.01 22.15
N GLY A 63 -15.89 -1.24 20.88
CA GLY A 63 -16.52 -0.23 20.01
C GLY A 63 -15.69 1.04 19.82
N TRP A 64 -14.36 0.97 19.97
CA TRP A 64 -13.48 2.14 19.86
C TRP A 64 -13.35 2.61 18.41
N ASN A 65 -13.06 3.90 18.23
CA ASN A 65 -13.16 4.55 16.93
C ASN A 65 -11.95 4.25 16.03
N THR A 66 -12.01 3.12 15.31
CA THR A 66 -10.97 2.71 14.34
C THR A 66 -10.76 3.74 13.22
N ARG A 67 -11.80 4.52 12.86
CA ARG A 67 -11.68 5.59 11.85
C ARG A 67 -10.85 6.74 12.36
N GLN A 68 -11.03 7.13 13.62
CA GLN A 68 -10.20 8.16 14.27
C GLN A 68 -8.75 7.71 14.34
N LEU A 69 -8.48 6.45 14.70
CA LEU A 69 -7.12 5.91 14.65
C LEU A 69 -6.50 6.05 13.24
N CYS A 70 -7.23 5.68 12.20
CA CYS A 70 -6.78 5.83 10.82
C CYS A 70 -6.52 7.30 10.42
N GLN A 71 -7.34 8.23 10.93
CA GLN A 71 -7.17 9.67 10.70
C GLN A 71 -5.90 10.20 11.38
N VAL A 72 -5.67 9.82 12.64
CA VAL A 72 -4.47 10.20 13.38
C VAL A 72 -3.20 9.67 12.71
N THR A 73 -3.18 8.39 12.33
CA THR A 73 -2.04 7.81 11.60
C THR A 73 -1.75 8.55 10.29
N ARG A 74 -2.80 8.95 9.56
CA ARG A 74 -2.65 9.72 8.33
C ARG A 74 -2.15 11.15 8.58
N GLN A 75 -2.63 11.80 9.63
CA GLN A 75 -2.18 13.13 10.03
C GLN A 75 -0.70 13.09 10.42
N HIS A 76 -0.30 12.11 11.22
CA HIS A 76 1.09 11.89 11.59
C HIS A 76 1.99 11.63 10.35
N ALA A 77 1.52 10.81 9.40
CA ALA A 77 2.24 10.57 8.14
C ALA A 77 2.43 11.86 7.33
N ARG A 78 1.37 12.69 7.24
CA ARG A 78 1.43 14.00 6.58
C ARG A 78 2.45 14.91 7.26
N GLU A 79 2.40 15.04 8.57
CA GLU A 79 3.30 15.91 9.35
C GLU A 79 4.75 15.45 9.22
N THR A 80 5.01 14.15 9.33
CA THR A 80 6.34 13.57 9.14
C THR A 80 6.92 13.89 7.77
N LEU A 81 6.10 13.80 6.71
CA LEU A 81 6.52 14.13 5.36
C LEU A 81 6.79 15.64 5.20
N GLN A 82 5.94 16.49 5.79
CA GLN A 82 6.12 17.94 5.75
C GLN A 82 7.37 18.38 6.51
N ASP A 83 7.64 17.79 7.68
CA ASP A 83 8.84 18.07 8.47
C ASP A 83 10.11 17.66 7.71
N LEU A 84 10.09 16.51 7.02
CA LEU A 84 11.19 16.12 6.13
C LEU A 84 11.46 17.17 5.05
N TRP A 85 10.42 17.68 4.40
CA TRP A 85 10.55 18.70 3.35
C TRP A 85 10.96 20.09 3.84
N ARG A 86 10.65 20.41 5.11
CA ARG A 86 11.11 21.63 5.78
C ARG A 86 12.59 21.54 6.15
N GLN A 87 13.03 20.40 6.66
CA GLN A 87 14.42 20.16 7.04
C GLN A 87 15.35 20.04 5.83
N GLN A 88 14.83 19.59 4.68
CA GLN A 88 15.61 19.36 3.47
C GLN A 88 14.97 20.01 2.23
N PRO A 89 14.85 21.35 2.17
CA PRO A 89 14.12 22.05 1.12
C PRO A 89 14.74 21.86 -0.28
N HIS A 90 16.06 21.69 -0.35
CA HIS A 90 16.79 21.51 -1.61
C HIS A 90 16.91 20.05 -2.05
N GLN A 91 16.70 19.08 -1.15
CA GLN A 91 16.83 17.65 -1.44
C GLN A 91 15.49 16.92 -1.51
N ARG A 92 14.38 17.62 -1.74
CA ARG A 92 13.03 17.03 -1.73
C ARG A 92 12.92 15.84 -2.71
N PRO A 93 12.92 14.59 -2.19
CA PRO A 93 12.77 13.43 -3.06
C PRO A 93 11.38 13.44 -3.67
N ARG A 94 11.22 12.81 -4.84
CA ARG A 94 9.90 12.66 -5.46
C ARG A 94 8.99 11.87 -4.50
N LEU A 95 7.76 12.34 -4.32
CA LEU A 95 6.73 11.57 -3.64
C LEU A 95 6.30 10.41 -4.53
N GLU A 96 6.48 9.20 -4.04
CA GLU A 96 5.98 7.99 -4.64
C GLU A 96 4.77 7.48 -3.85
N LEU A 97 3.69 7.22 -4.56
CA LEU A 97 2.46 6.62 -4.05
C LEU A 97 2.50 5.15 -4.46
N LEU A 98 2.34 4.22 -3.53
CA LEU A 98 2.36 2.80 -3.86
C LEU A 98 0.98 2.21 -3.54
N VAL A 99 0.38 1.57 -4.54
CA VAL A 99 -0.92 0.91 -4.42
C VAL A 99 -0.79 -0.57 -4.75
N GLY A 100 -1.29 -1.39 -3.83
CA GLY A 100 -1.32 -2.83 -3.96
C GLY A 100 -2.67 -3.42 -3.56
N LEU A 101 -2.94 -4.62 -4.07
CA LEU A 101 -3.97 -5.50 -3.53
C LEU A 101 -3.25 -6.54 -2.67
N THR A 102 -3.59 -6.61 -1.40
CA THR A 102 -3.13 -7.68 -0.49
C THR A 102 -4.32 -8.52 -0.06
N HIS A 103 -4.02 -9.73 0.39
CA HIS A 103 -4.99 -10.67 0.92
C HIS A 103 -4.57 -10.98 2.35
N LEU A 104 -5.50 -10.82 3.30
CA LEU A 104 -5.34 -11.29 4.66
C LEU A 104 -6.04 -12.62 4.81
N GLU A 105 -5.28 -13.69 5.04
CA GLU A 105 -5.86 -15.00 5.33
C GLU A 105 -6.64 -14.92 6.65
N LYS A 106 -7.83 -15.50 6.68
CA LYS A 106 -8.72 -15.45 7.84
C LYS A 106 -9.48 -16.76 7.97
N THR A 107 -9.12 -17.56 8.95
CA THR A 107 -9.82 -18.79 9.30
C THR A 107 -10.94 -18.49 10.32
N GLY A 108 -12.14 -19.05 10.11
CA GLY A 108 -13.30 -18.89 11.00
C GLY A 108 -14.56 -18.35 10.34
N LYS A 109 -15.67 -18.28 11.09
CA LYS A 109 -16.97 -17.80 10.62
C LYS A 109 -17.12 -16.30 10.92
N PHE A 110 -17.20 -15.47 9.89
CA PHE A 110 -17.40 -14.03 10.00
C PHE A 110 -18.64 -13.63 9.21
N SER A 111 -19.77 -13.48 9.90
CA SER A 111 -21.07 -13.15 9.29
C SER A 111 -21.02 -11.87 8.46
N GLU A 112 -20.32 -10.85 8.94
CA GLU A 112 -20.15 -9.56 8.23
C GLU A 112 -19.30 -9.65 6.94
N LEU A 113 -18.64 -10.78 6.71
CA LEU A 113 -17.79 -11.05 5.56
C LEU A 113 -18.33 -12.19 4.68
N ALA A 114 -19.53 -12.71 4.98
CA ALA A 114 -20.10 -13.89 4.32
C ALA A 114 -20.13 -13.77 2.78
N ASP A 115 -20.42 -12.57 2.26
CA ASP A 115 -20.52 -12.33 0.80
C ASP A 115 -19.18 -11.93 0.14
N GLY A 116 -18.15 -11.64 0.92
CA GLY A 116 -16.89 -11.02 0.46
C GLY A 116 -15.68 -11.95 0.41
N VAL A 117 -15.88 -13.22 0.79
CA VAL A 117 -14.82 -14.23 0.90
C VAL A 117 -14.91 -15.17 -0.32
N HIS A 118 -14.04 -14.98 -1.31
CA HIS A 118 -13.99 -15.84 -2.48
C HIS A 118 -12.91 -16.91 -2.33
N THR A 119 -13.35 -18.17 -2.27
CA THR A 119 -12.61 -19.44 -2.51
C THR A 119 -11.44 -19.78 -1.56
N TYR A 120 -10.86 -18.80 -0.88
CA TYR A 120 -9.93 -18.95 0.24
C TYR A 120 -10.40 -18.00 1.34
N HIS A 121 -10.61 -18.51 2.56
CA HIS A 121 -11.19 -17.74 3.65
C HIS A 121 -10.31 -16.54 4.02
N GLY A 122 -10.63 -15.33 3.57
CA GLY A 122 -9.77 -14.16 3.76
C GLY A 122 -10.34 -12.85 3.23
N VAL A 123 -9.71 -11.74 3.62
CA VAL A 123 -10.13 -10.37 3.29
C VAL A 123 -9.16 -9.75 2.30
N HIS A 124 -9.67 -9.29 1.17
CA HIS A 124 -8.87 -8.54 0.21
C HIS A 124 -8.83 -7.05 0.59
N LEU A 125 -7.62 -6.50 0.71
CA LEU A 125 -7.39 -5.10 1.02
C LEU A 125 -6.69 -4.40 -0.14
N VAL A 126 -7.27 -3.30 -0.60
CA VAL A 126 -6.57 -2.32 -1.43
C VAL A 126 -5.85 -1.37 -0.49
N VAL A 127 -4.56 -1.20 -0.68
CA VAL A 127 -3.69 -0.50 0.26
C VAL A 127 -2.96 0.62 -0.46
N LEU A 128 -2.82 1.77 0.19
CA LEU A 128 -2.03 2.91 -0.25
C LEU A 128 -0.95 3.22 0.80
N SER A 129 0.31 3.27 0.35
CA SER A 129 1.45 3.76 1.14
C SER A 129 2.14 4.94 0.44
N LEU A 130 2.80 5.78 1.22
CA LEU A 130 3.63 6.89 0.72
C LEU A 130 5.11 6.56 0.88
N ARG A 131 5.91 6.89 -0.12
CA ARG A 131 7.36 6.85 -0.05
C ARG A 131 7.98 8.17 -0.48
N CYS A 132 8.93 8.68 0.31
CA CYS A 132 9.71 9.86 -0.04
C CYS A 132 11.17 9.65 0.38
N GLY A 133 12.04 9.33 -0.59
CA GLY A 133 13.38 8.82 -0.28
C GLY A 133 13.29 7.51 0.49
N GLU A 134 13.97 7.43 1.63
CA GLU A 134 13.94 6.27 2.54
C GLU A 134 12.70 6.23 3.44
N LEU A 135 11.94 7.32 3.54
CA LEU A 135 10.73 7.39 4.35
C LEU A 135 9.62 6.56 3.70
N ARG A 136 9.02 5.64 4.48
CA ARG A 136 7.85 4.84 4.10
C ARG A 136 6.77 5.03 5.15
N LEU A 137 5.56 5.37 4.72
CA LEU A 137 4.45 5.70 5.61
C LEU A 137 3.17 4.99 5.14
N PRO A 138 2.48 4.24 6.01
CA PRO A 138 1.14 3.77 5.69
C PRO A 138 0.20 4.98 5.56
N TRP A 139 -0.70 4.96 4.57
CA TRP A 139 -1.63 6.07 4.35
C TRP A 139 -3.08 5.69 4.64
N ALA A 140 -3.56 4.64 3.96
CA ALA A 140 -4.93 4.17 4.10
C ALA A 140 -5.11 2.82 3.39
N PHE A 141 -6.21 2.13 3.71
CA PHE A 141 -6.65 0.94 3.01
C PHE A 141 -8.18 0.99 2.76
N GLN A 142 -8.66 0.12 1.87
CA GLN A 142 -10.08 -0.18 1.66
C GLN A 142 -10.26 -1.69 1.58
N VAL A 143 -11.35 -2.20 2.13
CA VAL A 143 -11.75 -3.59 1.98
C VAL A 143 -12.46 -3.76 0.64
N TRP A 144 -11.99 -4.70 -0.19
CA TRP A 144 -12.73 -5.13 -1.37
C TRP A 144 -13.71 -6.22 -0.97
N ARG A 145 -14.99 -6.03 -1.31
CA ARG A 145 -16.12 -6.88 -0.88
C ARG A 145 -16.60 -7.84 -1.95
N GLY A 146 -15.75 -8.18 -2.92
CA GLY A 146 -16.09 -9.12 -3.99
C GLY A 146 -16.86 -8.49 -5.15
N LYS A 147 -17.42 -9.35 -6.00
CA LYS A 147 -18.13 -8.97 -7.24
C LYS A 147 -19.41 -8.18 -6.91
N GLY A 148 -19.78 -7.23 -7.79
CA GLY A 148 -20.94 -6.35 -7.57
C GLY A 148 -20.66 -5.13 -6.67
N THR A 149 -19.49 -5.08 -6.04
CA THR A 149 -19.03 -3.92 -5.25
C THR A 149 -17.95 -3.13 -6.02
N PRO A 150 -17.56 -1.92 -5.58
CA PRO A 150 -16.50 -1.16 -6.24
C PRO A 150 -15.23 -1.99 -6.43
N SER A 151 -14.76 -2.05 -7.66
CA SER A 151 -13.55 -2.80 -8.04
C SER A 151 -12.30 -2.31 -7.29
N PRO A 152 -11.24 -3.13 -7.19
CA PRO A 152 -9.98 -2.69 -6.59
C PRO A 152 -9.44 -1.39 -7.17
N ALA A 153 -9.56 -1.18 -8.50
CA ALA A 153 -9.16 0.05 -9.16
C ALA A 153 -9.97 1.27 -8.70
N GLN A 154 -11.30 1.13 -8.56
CA GLN A 154 -12.16 2.20 -8.03
C GLN A 154 -11.83 2.51 -6.56
N LEU A 155 -11.56 1.49 -5.75
CA LEU A 155 -11.13 1.67 -4.36
C LEU A 155 -9.76 2.35 -4.27
N ALA A 156 -8.81 2.01 -5.15
CA ALA A 156 -7.52 2.70 -5.22
C ALA A 156 -7.68 4.19 -5.58
N LEU A 157 -8.54 4.53 -6.55
CA LEU A 157 -8.84 5.92 -6.87
C LEU A 157 -9.47 6.66 -5.68
N LYS A 158 -10.36 6.00 -4.93
CA LYS A 158 -10.92 6.53 -3.69
C LYS A 158 -9.83 6.78 -2.64
N LEU A 159 -8.86 5.88 -2.48
CA LEU A 159 -7.72 6.09 -1.59
C LEU A 159 -6.86 7.28 -2.03
N LEU A 160 -6.57 7.39 -3.32
CA LEU A 160 -5.78 8.51 -3.86
C LEU A 160 -6.43 9.85 -3.56
N ARG A 161 -7.77 9.95 -3.63
CA ARG A 161 -8.52 11.17 -3.25
C ARG A 161 -8.23 11.66 -1.84
N THR A 162 -7.85 10.76 -0.92
CA THR A 162 -7.52 11.14 0.46
C THR A 162 -6.15 11.79 0.61
N VAL A 163 -5.27 11.73 -0.40
CA VAL A 163 -3.96 12.40 -0.38
C VAL A 163 -4.16 13.90 -0.65
N PRO A 164 -3.78 14.80 0.30
CA PRO A 164 -3.93 16.24 0.16
C PRO A 164 -3.23 16.77 -1.07
N ALA A 165 -3.88 17.72 -1.77
CA ALA A 165 -3.28 18.39 -2.92
C ALA A 165 -1.95 19.08 -2.57
N THR A 166 -1.77 19.53 -1.32
CA THR A 166 -0.51 20.11 -0.83
C THR A 166 0.67 19.16 -0.88
N LEU A 167 0.45 17.85 -0.74
CA LEU A 167 1.50 16.83 -0.88
C LEU A 167 1.78 16.49 -2.36
N LEU A 168 0.82 16.77 -3.24
CA LEU A 168 0.95 16.50 -4.67
C LEU A 168 1.57 17.66 -5.44
N LYS A 169 1.56 18.86 -4.86
CA LYS A 169 2.21 20.07 -5.39
C LYS A 169 3.72 20.02 -5.11
N GLY A 170 4.53 20.29 -6.12
CA GLY A 170 5.98 20.39 -5.97
C GLY A 170 6.71 20.43 -7.31
N LYS A 171 8.02 20.67 -7.27
CA LYS A 171 8.87 20.73 -8.47
C LYS A 171 8.92 19.40 -9.24
N ARG A 172 8.75 18.27 -8.55
CA ARG A 172 8.76 16.93 -9.15
C ARG A 172 7.36 16.34 -9.05
N ARG A 173 6.76 16.05 -10.20
CA ARG A 173 5.46 15.39 -10.29
C ARG A 173 5.45 14.08 -9.47
N PRO A 174 4.51 13.89 -8.53
CA PRO A 174 4.42 12.63 -7.79
C PRO A 174 4.12 11.46 -8.72
N ARG A 175 4.53 10.25 -8.32
CA ARG A 175 4.42 9.05 -9.15
C ARG A 175 3.69 7.94 -8.41
N LEU A 176 2.67 7.37 -9.04
CA LEU A 176 1.97 6.18 -8.59
C LEU A 176 2.68 4.91 -9.08
N HIS A 177 2.86 3.95 -8.19
CA HIS A 177 3.31 2.60 -8.47
C HIS A 177 2.19 1.61 -8.19
N ALA A 178 1.74 0.87 -9.20
CA ALA A 178 0.61 -0.05 -9.08
C ALA A 178 0.92 -1.45 -9.65
N ASP A 179 0.29 -2.50 -9.12
CA ASP A 179 0.45 -3.88 -9.61
C ASP A 179 -0.35 -4.15 -10.89
N GLY A 180 -0.14 -5.34 -11.49
CA GLY A 180 -0.88 -5.76 -12.70
C GLY A 180 -2.39 -5.77 -12.52
N GLY A 181 -2.90 -5.91 -11.29
CA GLY A 181 -4.34 -5.76 -11.01
C GLY A 181 -4.94 -4.38 -11.36
N PHE A 182 -4.10 -3.37 -11.62
CA PHE A 182 -4.49 -1.99 -11.91
C PHE A 182 -4.19 -1.57 -13.35
N GLU A 183 -4.06 -2.52 -14.26
CA GLU A 183 -3.62 -2.28 -15.63
C GLU A 183 -4.72 -1.80 -16.61
N ARG A 184 -5.92 -1.48 -16.12
CA ARG A 184 -6.99 -0.99 -17.01
C ARG A 184 -6.75 0.45 -17.45
N ALA A 185 -7.05 0.77 -18.71
CA ALA A 185 -6.86 2.10 -19.29
C ALA A 185 -7.58 3.20 -18.50
N GLU A 186 -8.83 2.96 -18.10
CA GLU A 186 -9.63 3.92 -17.30
C GLU A 186 -8.96 4.31 -15.99
N PHE A 187 -8.33 3.35 -15.31
CA PHE A 187 -7.61 3.61 -14.06
C PHE A 187 -6.41 4.51 -14.31
N ILE A 188 -5.63 4.22 -15.35
CA ILE A 188 -4.46 5.03 -15.71
C ILE A 188 -4.88 6.45 -16.08
N ARG A 189 -5.87 6.60 -16.96
CA ARG A 189 -6.40 7.91 -17.36
C ARG A 189 -6.82 8.72 -16.12
N SER A 190 -7.51 8.08 -15.18
CA SER A 190 -7.91 8.73 -13.92
C SER A 190 -6.72 9.18 -13.06
N VAL A 191 -5.63 8.41 -13.04
CA VAL A 191 -4.39 8.77 -12.32
C VAL A 191 -3.68 9.95 -12.99
N LEU A 192 -3.59 9.92 -14.32
CA LEU A 192 -2.93 10.96 -15.11
C LEU A 192 -3.67 12.29 -15.03
N ASN A 193 -5.00 12.26 -15.13
CA ASN A 193 -5.88 13.43 -14.96
C ASN A 193 -5.74 14.05 -13.56
N ARG A 194 -5.27 13.29 -12.58
CA ARG A 194 -4.98 13.79 -11.23
C ARG A 194 -3.59 14.42 -11.10
N GLY A 195 -2.88 14.61 -12.21
CA GLY A 195 -1.54 15.19 -12.19
C GLY A 195 -0.47 14.24 -11.64
N LEU A 196 -0.69 12.93 -11.67
CA LEU A 196 0.30 11.93 -11.23
C LEU A 196 0.98 11.27 -12.43
N ASP A 197 2.28 11.00 -12.31
CA ASP A 197 2.94 10.00 -13.16
C ASP A 197 2.54 8.60 -12.68
N ILE A 198 2.67 7.59 -13.53
CA ILE A 198 2.29 6.22 -13.21
C ILE A 198 3.31 5.21 -13.74
N VAL A 199 3.62 4.24 -12.90
CA VAL A 199 4.36 3.02 -13.23
C VAL A 199 3.49 1.84 -12.80
N VAL A 200 3.03 1.03 -13.74
CA VAL A 200 2.10 -0.07 -13.46
C VAL A 200 2.59 -1.37 -14.07
N GLY A 201 2.47 -2.46 -13.32
CA GLY A 201 2.69 -3.80 -13.87
C GLY A 201 1.68 -4.10 -14.98
N VAL A 202 2.05 -4.91 -15.96
CA VAL A 202 1.12 -5.37 -17.00
C VAL A 202 1.25 -6.86 -17.22
N ARG A 203 0.14 -7.53 -17.56
CA ARG A 203 0.14 -8.93 -18.01
C ARG A 203 0.91 -9.09 -19.31
N CYS A 204 1.59 -10.22 -19.43
CA CYS A 204 2.36 -10.59 -20.61
C CYS A 204 1.48 -10.81 -21.86
N THR A 205 0.21 -11.16 -21.66
CA THR A 205 -0.80 -11.41 -22.71
C THR A 205 -1.54 -10.16 -23.18
N TRP A 206 -1.25 -9.00 -22.59
CA TRP A 206 -1.91 -7.76 -22.96
C TRP A 206 -1.50 -7.35 -24.39
N LYS A 207 -2.46 -6.85 -25.18
CA LYS A 207 -2.31 -6.58 -26.62
C LYS A 207 -1.95 -5.11 -26.87
N LEU A 208 -1.07 -4.91 -27.84
CA LEU A 208 -0.73 -3.62 -28.44
C LEU A 208 -1.72 -3.28 -29.57
N GLU A 209 -1.70 -2.04 -30.06
CA GLU A 209 -2.55 -1.61 -31.18
C GLU A 209 -2.31 -2.44 -32.45
N ASP A 210 -1.08 -2.87 -32.70
CA ASP A 210 -0.71 -3.74 -33.83
C ASP A 210 -1.06 -5.23 -33.61
N GLY A 211 -1.79 -5.55 -32.55
CA GLY A 211 -2.24 -6.90 -32.21
C GLY A 211 -1.17 -7.78 -31.53
N ARG A 212 0.10 -7.35 -31.46
CA ARG A 212 1.15 -8.10 -30.76
C ARG A 212 0.91 -8.10 -29.25
N GLN A 213 1.35 -9.16 -28.58
CA GLN A 213 1.34 -9.23 -27.12
C GLN A 213 2.63 -8.63 -26.55
N VAL A 214 2.56 -8.06 -25.35
CA VAL A 214 3.72 -7.49 -24.65
C VAL A 214 4.87 -8.49 -24.50
N ARG A 215 4.57 -9.79 -24.33
CA ARG A 215 5.59 -10.84 -24.24
C ARG A 215 6.48 -10.98 -25.49
N HIS A 216 6.03 -10.49 -26.64
CA HIS A 216 6.80 -10.53 -27.88
C HIS A 216 7.72 -9.32 -28.04
N LEU A 217 7.77 -8.41 -27.05
CA LEU A 217 8.71 -7.29 -27.07
C LEU A 217 10.14 -7.78 -26.77
N MET A 218 11.03 -7.54 -27.73
CA MET A 218 12.45 -7.93 -27.65
C MET A 218 13.34 -6.81 -27.08
N VAL A 219 12.93 -5.55 -27.19
CA VAL A 219 13.73 -4.36 -26.79
C VAL A 219 13.15 -3.60 -25.60
N ARG A 220 13.88 -3.52 -24.48
CA ARG A 220 13.40 -2.79 -23.30
C ARG A 220 13.29 -1.30 -23.58
N GLY A 221 12.22 -0.67 -23.10
CA GLY A 221 12.00 0.76 -23.24
C GLY A 221 11.22 1.14 -24.49
N SER A 222 10.62 0.18 -25.20
CA SER A 222 9.76 0.47 -26.35
C SER A 222 8.65 1.46 -25.99
N LEU A 223 8.50 2.48 -26.83
CA LEU A 223 7.45 3.48 -26.75
C LEU A 223 6.28 3.02 -27.62
N LEU A 224 5.14 2.74 -26.99
CA LEU A 224 3.99 2.14 -27.66
C LEU A 224 2.72 2.81 -27.17
N ARG A 225 1.75 3.04 -28.06
CA ARG A 225 0.43 3.50 -27.68
C ARG A 225 -0.44 2.31 -27.30
N PRO A 226 -0.96 2.26 -26.06
CA PRO A 226 -1.85 1.18 -25.66
C PRO A 226 -3.26 1.29 -26.22
N THR A 227 -3.87 0.14 -26.53
CA THR A 227 -5.31 0.10 -26.80
C THR A 227 -6.09 0.71 -25.62
N GLY A 228 -6.90 1.72 -25.93
CA GLY A 228 -7.71 2.45 -24.94
C GLY A 228 -7.00 3.59 -24.21
N LEU A 229 -5.75 3.95 -24.59
CA LEU A 229 -5.05 5.12 -24.08
C LEU A 229 -4.47 5.96 -25.23
N ASP A 230 -4.79 7.25 -25.25
CA ASP A 230 -4.30 8.16 -26.31
C ASP A 230 -2.80 8.49 -26.18
N GLN A 231 -2.23 8.26 -24.99
CA GLN A 231 -0.84 8.57 -24.70
C GLN A 231 0.11 7.42 -25.03
N VAL A 232 1.30 7.78 -25.49
CA VAL A 232 2.42 6.86 -25.63
C VAL A 232 2.92 6.44 -24.24
N MET A 233 3.17 5.15 -24.08
CA MET A 233 3.68 4.56 -22.85
C MET A 233 5.02 3.87 -23.11
N CYS A 234 5.96 4.04 -22.20
CA CYS A 234 7.21 3.29 -22.19
C CYS A 234 6.98 1.92 -21.55
N ILE A 235 7.34 0.84 -22.23
CA ILE A 235 7.21 -0.54 -21.75
C ILE A 235 8.60 -1.15 -21.52
N SER A 236 8.77 -1.82 -20.39
CA SER A 236 9.97 -2.59 -20.07
C SER A 236 9.62 -3.86 -19.29
N TRP A 237 10.61 -4.70 -19.03
CA TRP A 237 10.44 -5.98 -18.34
C TRP A 237 11.70 -6.37 -17.59
N VAL A 238 11.50 -7.22 -16.59
CA VAL A 238 12.58 -7.78 -15.79
C VAL A 238 12.34 -9.26 -15.57
N TRP A 239 13.42 -10.03 -15.59
CA TRP A 239 13.43 -11.42 -15.14
C TRP A 239 13.59 -11.46 -13.63
N LEU A 240 12.65 -12.11 -12.95
CA LEU A 240 12.71 -12.39 -11.54
C LEU A 240 13.02 -13.88 -11.35
N HIS A 241 14.19 -14.15 -10.76
CA HIS A 241 14.62 -15.49 -10.40
C HIS A 241 14.26 -15.71 -8.93
N ARG A 242 13.01 -16.08 -8.66
CA ARG A 242 12.53 -16.31 -7.29
C ARG A 242 12.19 -17.77 -6.98
N ASN A 243 12.15 -18.65 -7.98
CA ASN A 243 11.86 -20.09 -7.89
C ASN A 243 12.69 -20.88 -8.93
N LYS A 244 12.46 -22.20 -9.06
CA LYS A 244 13.11 -23.10 -10.04
C LYS A 244 13.06 -22.62 -11.52
N ALA A 245 12.16 -21.69 -11.86
CA ALA A 245 12.04 -21.13 -13.21
C ALA A 245 12.06 -19.59 -13.19
N PRO A 246 12.69 -18.95 -14.20
CA PRO A 246 12.69 -17.49 -14.35
C PRO A 246 11.29 -16.97 -14.72
N GLU A 247 10.82 -15.94 -14.01
CA GLU A 247 9.54 -15.29 -14.31
C GLU A 247 9.78 -13.91 -14.96
N GLN A 248 9.28 -13.71 -16.18
CA GLN A 248 9.33 -12.40 -16.84
C GLN A 248 8.16 -11.53 -16.37
N ARG A 249 8.45 -10.38 -15.77
CA ARG A 249 7.44 -9.40 -15.37
C ARG A 249 7.56 -8.12 -16.18
N PHE A 250 6.43 -7.67 -16.71
CA PHE A 250 6.33 -6.48 -17.53
C PHE A 250 5.84 -5.29 -16.71
N VAL A 251 6.23 -4.10 -17.14
CA VAL A 251 5.92 -2.83 -16.51
C VAL A 251 5.79 -1.76 -17.59
N ARG A 252 4.89 -0.81 -17.36
CA ARG A 252 4.76 0.37 -18.22
C ARG A 252 4.77 1.66 -17.42
N SER A 253 5.10 2.74 -18.10
CA SER A 253 5.21 4.09 -17.54
C SER A 253 4.70 5.14 -18.54
N ASN A 254 4.06 6.20 -18.06
CA ASN A 254 3.72 7.37 -18.89
C ASN A 254 4.95 8.23 -19.26
N LEU A 255 6.06 7.98 -18.59
CA LEU A 255 7.34 8.64 -18.85
C LEU A 255 8.26 7.67 -19.57
N ASP A 256 9.05 8.20 -20.51
CA ASP A 256 10.25 7.53 -20.97
C ASP A 256 11.33 7.65 -19.89
N LEU A 257 11.46 6.58 -19.10
CA LEU A 257 12.47 6.51 -18.04
C LEU A 257 13.71 5.75 -18.50
N GLY A 258 13.76 5.30 -19.76
CA GLY A 258 14.72 4.33 -20.26
C GLY A 258 14.42 2.90 -19.79
N GLY A 259 14.55 1.94 -20.70
CA GLY A 259 14.18 0.55 -20.48
C GLY A 259 14.88 -0.10 -19.27
N LYS A 260 16.18 0.16 -19.08
CA LYS A 260 16.97 -0.38 -17.96
C LYS A 260 16.51 0.16 -16.61
N TYR A 261 16.24 1.46 -16.51
CA TYR A 261 15.81 2.07 -15.26
C TYR A 261 14.38 1.64 -14.91
N LEU A 262 13.46 1.60 -15.89
CA LEU A 262 12.09 1.13 -15.66
C LEU A 262 12.06 -0.34 -15.17
N ALA A 263 12.91 -1.21 -15.74
CA ALA A 263 13.09 -2.58 -15.24
C ALA A 263 13.63 -2.62 -13.80
N ARG A 264 14.57 -1.73 -13.45
CA ARG A 264 15.11 -1.59 -12.08
C ARG A 264 14.04 -1.12 -11.11
N VAL A 265 13.18 -0.18 -11.48
CA VAL A 265 12.03 0.27 -10.66
C VAL A 265 11.10 -0.92 -10.38
N LYS A 266 10.78 -1.73 -11.39
CA LYS A 266 9.96 -2.94 -11.21
C LYS A 266 10.62 -3.96 -10.28
N LYS A 267 11.94 -4.19 -10.41
CA LYS A 267 12.71 -5.12 -9.56
C LYS A 267 12.79 -4.65 -8.10
N ARG A 268 13.01 -3.36 -7.88
CA ARG A 268 13.19 -2.75 -6.55
C ARG A 268 11.89 -2.51 -5.81
N ARG A 269 10.74 -2.56 -6.49
CA ARG A 269 9.45 -2.38 -5.83
C ARG A 269 9.28 -3.51 -4.80
N PRO A 270 9.33 -3.20 -3.49
CA PRO A 270 8.77 -4.12 -2.51
C PRO A 270 7.28 -4.19 -2.83
N ALA A 271 6.68 -5.37 -2.83
CA ALA A 271 5.23 -5.40 -2.80
C ALA A 271 4.80 -4.58 -1.57
N ASP A 272 3.83 -3.66 -1.71
CA ASP A 272 3.20 -2.94 -0.58
C ASP A 272 2.80 -3.90 0.54
N ARG A 273 2.58 -5.15 0.12
CA ARG A 273 2.61 -6.36 0.90
C ARG A 273 3.56 -6.31 2.10
N SER A 274 4.85 -5.97 2.00
CA SER A 274 5.76 -5.93 3.18
C SER A 274 5.28 -4.99 4.30
N LEU A 275 4.96 -3.72 4.01
CA LEU A 275 4.49 -2.77 5.04
C LEU A 275 3.19 -3.19 5.76
N PHE A 276 2.38 -4.07 5.15
CA PHE A 276 1.09 -4.53 5.69
C PHE A 276 1.04 -6.03 6.04
N GLN A 277 1.98 -6.84 5.53
CA GLN A 277 2.17 -8.27 5.81
C GLN A 277 3.36 -8.56 6.73
N ASP A 278 4.24 -7.60 7.02
CA ASP A 278 5.17 -7.74 8.14
C ASP A 278 4.37 -7.94 9.45
N GLY A 279 3.07 -7.61 9.46
CA GLY A 279 2.10 -8.09 10.46
C GLY A 279 1.61 -9.55 10.27
N GLU A 280 1.44 -10.05 9.05
CA GLU A 280 1.00 -11.45 8.78
C GLU A 280 2.08 -12.50 9.03
N GLY A 281 3.35 -12.21 8.71
CA GLY A 281 4.47 -13.10 9.09
C GLY A 281 4.62 -13.22 10.61
N THR A 282 4.04 -12.26 11.33
CA THR A 282 4.05 -12.10 12.79
C THR A 282 2.72 -12.50 13.42
N LEU A 283 1.81 -13.14 12.68
CA LEU A 283 0.48 -13.55 13.13
C LEU A 283 0.13 -14.99 12.69
N ARG A 284 1.07 -15.72 12.07
CA ARG A 284 0.89 -17.14 11.76
C ARG A 284 1.27 -17.99 12.99
N PRO A 285 0.47 -19.00 13.37
CA PRO A 285 0.81 -19.92 14.45
C PRO A 285 2.11 -20.69 14.18
#